data_AF-A0A3S3QV70-F1
#
_entry.id   AF-A0A3S3QV70-F1
#
_cell.length_a   1.000
_cell.length_b   1.000
_cell.length_c   1.000
_cell.angle_alpha   90.00
_cell.angle_beta   90.00
_cell.angle_gamma   90.00
#
_symmetry.space_group_name_H-M   'P 1'
#
loop_
_entity.id
_entity.type
_entity.pdbx_description
1 polymer ?
#
loop_
_entity_poly.entity_id
_entity_poly.type
_entity_poly.pdbx_seq_one_letter_code
_entity_poly.pdbx_strand_id
1 'polypeptide(L)'
;GWFKQHAGDVCDIKLSLSETEPEMTIKAVCCVVRLEKDGLALRFTSMEPDSFLFLQEALLYKNNAHWCKQPDGTAPPLYNWKIL
;
A
#
# COMPACT_ATOMS: atom_id res chain seq x y z
N GLY A 1 -2.58 -8.86 10.71
CA GLY A 1 -1.17 -9.04 11.11
C GLY A 1 -0.98 -8.54 12.53
N TRP A 2 0.08 -8.95 13.24
CA TRP A 2 0.38 -8.38 14.57
C TRP A 2 1.25 -7.13 14.39
N PHE A 3 0.66 -5.95 14.56
CA PHE A 3 1.35 -4.67 14.42
C PHE A 3 1.72 -4.12 15.79
N LYS A 4 2.96 -3.65 15.95
CA LYS A 4 3.44 -3.00 17.18
C LYS A 4 3.22 -1.48 17.17
N GLN A 5 2.86 -0.91 16.02
CA GLN A 5 2.66 0.52 15.86
C GLN A 5 1.30 0.99 16.42
N HIS A 6 1.27 2.22 16.90
CA HIS A 6 0.10 2.93 17.38
C HIS A 6 -0.25 4.08 16.44
N ALA A 7 -1.49 4.58 16.53
CA ALA A 7 -1.88 5.79 15.80
C ALA A 7 -1.02 6.98 16.24
N GLY A 8 -0.50 7.72 15.26
CA GLY A 8 0.46 8.81 15.45
C GLY A 8 1.92 8.40 15.19
N ASP A 9 2.24 7.11 15.23
CA ASP A 9 3.62 6.65 15.03
C ASP A 9 4.10 6.96 13.61
N VAL A 10 5.36 7.41 13.51
CA VAL A 10 6.04 7.61 12.24
C VAL A 10 6.88 6.38 11.91
N CYS A 11 6.78 5.88 10.69
CA CYS A 11 7.52 4.72 10.22
C CYS A 11 8.00 4.89 8.78
N ASP A 12 9.17 4.32 8.50
CA ASP A 12 9.63 4.12 7.14
C ASP A 12 8.98 2.85 6.58
N ILE A 13 8.49 2.94 5.34
CA ILE A 13 7.95 1.78 4.63
C ILE A 13 8.68 1.54 3.32
N LYS A 14 8.76 0.26 2.99
CA LYS A 14 9.27 -0.25 1.71
C LYS A 14 8.16 -1.07 1.06
N LEU A 15 7.60 -0.58 -0.06
CA LEU A 15 6.60 -1.32 -0.83
C LEU A 15 7.26 -1.92 -2.07
N SER A 16 7.11 -3.24 -2.23
CA SER A 16 7.55 -3.96 -3.43
C SER A 16 6.32 -4.35 -4.25
N LEU A 17 6.29 -3.97 -5.52
CA LEU A 17 5.13 -4.19 -6.39
C LEU A 17 5.08 -5.56 -7.07
N SER A 18 6.17 -6.34 -6.99
CA SER A 18 6.26 -7.71 -7.50
C SER A 18 6.83 -8.65 -6.43
N GLU A 19 6.37 -9.91 -6.40
CA GLU A 19 6.84 -10.94 -5.46
C GLU A 19 8.14 -11.61 -5.92
N THR A 20 8.46 -11.54 -7.22
CA THR A 20 9.51 -12.33 -7.86
C THR A 20 10.72 -11.52 -8.35
N GLU A 21 10.57 -10.21 -8.55
CA GLU A 21 11.62 -9.32 -9.09
C GLU A 21 11.62 -7.97 -8.34
N PRO A 22 12.79 -7.43 -7.93
CA PRO A 22 12.91 -6.19 -7.17
C PRO A 22 12.79 -4.91 -8.01
N GLU A 23 12.24 -4.97 -9.23
CA GLU A 23 12.35 -3.89 -10.21
C GLU A 23 11.79 -2.54 -9.73
N MET A 24 10.76 -2.53 -8.87
CA MET A 24 10.24 -1.29 -8.28
C MET A 24 10.01 -1.41 -6.79
N THR A 25 10.82 -0.66 -6.05
CA THR A 25 10.69 -0.43 -4.62
C THR A 25 10.28 1.02 -4.39
N ILE A 26 9.16 1.23 -3.69
CA ILE A 26 8.75 2.56 -3.22
C ILE A 26 9.23 2.71 -1.77
N LYS A 27 9.97 3.78 -1.50
CA LYS A 27 10.40 4.16 -0.14
C LYS A 27 9.66 5.41 0.30
N ALA A 28 9.07 5.38 1.48
CA ALA A 28 8.36 6.53 2.01
C ALA A 28 8.38 6.57 3.53
N VAL A 29 8.23 7.78 4.07
CA VAL A 29 7.94 8.04 5.47
C VAL A 29 6.42 8.16 5.61
N CYS A 30 5.87 7.44 6.57
CA CYS A 30 4.44 7.37 6.84
C CYS A 30 4.13 7.67 8.30
N CYS A 31 2.91 8.11 8.54
CA CYS A 31 2.32 8.20 9.87
C CYS A 31 1.14 7.23 9.96
N VAL A 32 1.07 6.43 11.00
CA VAL A 32 -0.08 5.55 11.27
C VAL A 32 -1.27 6.41 11.65
N VAL A 33 -2.34 6.36 10.87
CA VAL A 33 -3.56 7.12 11.16
C VAL A 33 -4.65 6.27 11.82
N ARG A 34 -4.65 4.96 11.56
CA ARG A 34 -5.57 4.01 12.20
C ARG A 34 -4.96 2.62 12.24
N LEU A 35 -5.19 1.93 13.35
CA LEU A 35 -4.93 0.50 13.50
C LEU A 35 -6.28 -0.24 13.51
N GLU A 36 -6.37 -1.29 12.72
CA GLU A 36 -7.49 -2.24 12.72
C GLU A 36 -6.98 -3.66 12.98
N LYS A 37 -7.88 -4.57 13.35
CA LYS A 37 -7.54 -5.95 13.71
C LYS A 37 -6.68 -6.65 12.64
N ASP A 38 -6.96 -6.37 11.37
CA ASP A 38 -6.31 -7.00 10.24
C ASP A 38 -5.41 -6.04 9.45
N GLY A 39 -5.28 -4.78 9.88
CA GLY A 39 -4.56 -3.81 9.07
C GLY A 39 -4.13 -2.50 9.71
N LEU A 40 -3.34 -1.75 8.94
CA LEU A 40 -2.84 -0.41 9.25
C LEU A 40 -3.26 0.53 8.13
N ALA A 41 -3.83 1.67 8.50
CA ALA A 41 -3.98 2.79 7.60
C ALA A 41 -2.79 3.75 7.82
N LEU A 42 -2.10 4.05 6.72
CA LEU A 42 -0.92 4.91 6.71
C LEU A 42 -1.21 6.17 5.92
N ARG A 43 -0.73 7.32 6.43
CA ARG A 43 -0.65 8.57 5.69
C ARG A 43 0.80 8.81 5.32
N PHE A 44 1.08 8.89 4.03
CA PHE A 44 2.39 9.30 3.52
C PHE A 44 2.69 10.75 3.95
N THR A 45 3.83 10.94 4.62
CA THR A 45 4.30 12.27 5.06
C THR A 45 5.47 12.76 4.23
N SER A 46 6.27 11.85 3.67
CA SER A 46 7.37 12.18 2.75
C SER A 46 7.65 11.00 1.83
N MET A 47 8.04 11.29 0.60
CA MET A 47 8.39 10.29 -0.42
C MET A 47 9.32 10.94 -1.44
N GLU A 48 10.26 10.17 -1.99
CA GLU A 48 11.07 10.63 -3.12
C GLU A 48 10.19 10.81 -4.37
N PRO A 49 10.45 11.80 -5.23
CA PRO A 49 9.64 12.03 -6.43
C PRO A 49 9.49 10.80 -7.33
N ASP A 50 10.56 10.03 -7.53
CA ASP A 50 10.52 8.80 -8.33
C ASP A 50 9.61 7.75 -7.70
N SER A 51 9.72 7.55 -6.38
CA SER A 51 8.83 6.67 -5.60
C SER A 51 7.36 7.11 -5.71
N PHE A 52 7.09 8.42 -5.75
CA PHE A 52 5.74 8.96 -5.93
C PHE A 52 5.20 8.70 -7.32
N LEU A 53 5.99 8.95 -8.37
CA LEU A 53 5.63 8.68 -9.75
C LEU A 53 5.33 7.19 -9.95
N PHE A 54 6.17 6.29 -9.41
CA PHE A 54 5.94 4.85 -9.47
C PHE A 54 4.67 4.43 -8.72
N LEU A 55 4.42 4.99 -7.53
CA LEU A 55 3.18 4.71 -6.80
C LEU A 55 1.96 5.16 -7.59
N GLN A 56 2.01 6.37 -8.17
CA GLN A 56 0.94 6.91 -8.99
C GLN A 56 0.68 6.03 -10.22
N GLU A 57 1.73 5.64 -10.94
CA GLU A 57 1.63 4.74 -12.09
C GLU A 57 1.04 3.37 -11.70
N ALA A 58 1.55 2.77 -10.62
CA ALA A 58 1.07 1.47 -10.14
C ALA A 58 -0.41 1.51 -9.74
N LEU A 59 -0.86 2.59 -9.09
CA LEU A 59 -2.26 2.79 -8.74
C LEU A 59 -3.13 3.01 -9.98
N LEU A 60 -2.69 3.82 -10.93
CA LEU A 60 -3.42 4.09 -12.17
C LEU A 60 -3.53 2.84 -13.07
N TYR A 61 -2.44 2.07 -13.20
CA TYR A 61 -2.40 0.87 -14.02
C TYR A 61 -3.25 -0.26 -13.44
N LYS A 62 -3.16 -0.50 -12.13
CA LYS A 62 -4.07 -1.46 -11.46
C LYS A 62 -5.52 -1.02 -11.55
N ASN A 63 -5.80 0.28 -11.51
CA ASN A 63 -7.15 0.78 -11.68
C ASN A 63 -7.68 0.38 -13.07
N ASN A 64 -6.91 0.58 -14.14
CA ASN A 64 -7.29 0.22 -15.52
C ASN A 64 -7.50 -1.29 -15.74
N ALA A 65 -6.84 -2.17 -14.98
CA ALA A 65 -7.09 -3.61 -15.02
C ALA A 65 -8.43 -4.02 -14.37
N HIS A 66 -8.99 -3.19 -13.47
CA HIS A 66 -10.25 -3.44 -12.76
C HIS A 66 -11.51 -2.92 -13.45
N TRP A 67 -11.41 -2.01 -14.44
CA TRP A 67 -12.61 -1.57 -15.22
C TRP A 67 -13.26 -2.73 -15.99
N CYS A 68 -12.52 -3.80 -16.29
CA CYS A 68 -13.07 -5.01 -16.93
C CYS A 68 -13.64 -6.03 -15.92
N LYS A 69 -13.57 -5.78 -14.61
CA LYS A 69 -14.10 -6.66 -13.57
C LYS A 69 -14.60 -5.85 -12.38
N GLN A 70 -15.71 -5.12 -12.55
CA GLN A 70 -16.63 -4.94 -11.42
C GLN A 70 -17.46 -6.23 -11.33
N PRO A 71 -17.23 -7.13 -10.35
CA PRO A 71 -18.24 -8.13 -10.04
C PRO A 71 -19.34 -7.45 -9.24
N ASP A 72 -20.59 -7.78 -9.57
CA ASP A 72 -21.77 -7.34 -8.83
C ASP A 72 -21.58 -7.52 -7.31
N GLY A 73 -21.64 -6.40 -6.58
CA GLY A 73 -22.30 -6.22 -5.28
C GLY A 73 -21.99 -7.11 -4.07
N THR A 74 -21.21 -8.18 -4.15
CA THR A 74 -21.08 -9.14 -3.04
C THR A 74 -19.68 -9.71 -2.92
N ALA A 75 -18.82 -8.94 -2.24
CA ALA A 75 -17.64 -9.32 -1.44
C ALA A 75 -16.43 -8.43 -1.77
N PRO A 76 -15.82 -7.75 -0.78
CA PRO A 76 -14.59 -7.03 -1.01
C PRO A 76 -13.45 -8.03 -1.32
N PRO A 77 -12.59 -7.73 -2.31
CA PRO A 77 -11.41 -8.56 -2.59
C PRO A 77 -10.50 -8.64 -1.36
N LEU A 78 -10.13 -9.87 -0.99
CA LEU A 78 -9.16 -10.16 0.07
C LEU A 78 -7.76 -9.77 -0.42
N TYR A 79 -7.27 -8.61 0.00
CA TYR A 79 -5.89 -8.21 -0.24
C TYR A 79 -5.00 -8.72 0.89
N ASN A 80 -3.99 -9.52 0.54
CA ASN A 80 -2.95 -9.94 1.47
C ASN A 80 -1.73 -9.04 1.25
N TRP A 81 -1.35 -8.27 2.26
CA TRP A 81 -0.17 -7.42 2.25
C TRP A 81 0.67 -7.75 3.48
N LYS A 82 1.98 -7.81 3.31
CA LYS A 82 2.94 -8.12 4.37
C LYS A 82 3.88 -6.94 4.53
N ILE A 83 3.76 -6.25 5.66
CA ILE A 83 4.76 -5.28 6.12
C ILE A 83 5.91 -6.12 6.70
N LEU A 84 7.09 -6.02 6.08
CA LEU A 84 8.34 -6.58 6.59
C LEU A 84 8.93 -5.65 7.64
#